data_AF-A0A9N7PKT0-F1
#
_entry.id   AF-A0A9N7PKT0-F1
#
_cell.length_a   1.000
_cell.length_b   1.000
_cell.length_c   1.000
_cell.angle_alpha   90.00
_cell.angle_beta   90.00
_cell.angle_gamma   90.00
#
_symmetry.space_group_name_H-M   'P 1'
#
loop_
_entity.id
_entity.type
_entity.pdbx_description
1 polymer ?
#
loop_
_entity_poly.entity_id
_entity_poly.type
_entity_poly.pdbx_seq_one_letter_code
_entity_poly.pdbx_strand_id
1 'polypeptide(L)'
;MNLWIALLIIEIIPILMWIVGGVCENKALNFKNQGIGYRSKFSGKNKYTWEYANKMVAKVAGGVGTLLFIINAIIIMMFGLATLIILLAINLLCGFLAILIVEKSLKKKFDSSGKIKNN
;
A
#
# COMPACT_ATOMS: atom_id res chain seq x y z
N MET A 1 -20.91 -15.99 -13.21
CA MET A 1 -20.38 -14.60 -13.21
C MET A 1 -19.56 -14.41 -14.48
N ASN A 2 -19.69 -13.30 -15.19
CA ASN A 2 -18.91 -13.03 -16.40
C ASN A 2 -17.43 -12.80 -16.04
N LEU A 3 -16.48 -13.24 -16.87
CA LEU A 3 -15.04 -13.08 -16.65
C LEU A 3 -14.65 -11.60 -16.49
N TRP A 4 -15.30 -10.71 -17.23
CA TRP A 4 -15.11 -9.25 -17.09
C TRP A 4 -15.53 -8.72 -15.72
N ILE A 5 -16.63 -9.24 -15.15
CA ILE A 5 -17.09 -8.86 -13.83
C ILE A 5 -16.11 -9.36 -12.76
N ALA A 6 -15.61 -10.58 -12.93
CA ALA A 6 -14.59 -11.15 -12.05
C ALA A 6 -13.29 -10.34 -12.06
N LEU A 7 -12.85 -9.89 -13.23
CA LEU A 7 -11.69 -9.01 -13.38
C LEU A 7 -11.91 -7.70 -12.62
N LEU A 8 -13.06 -7.05 -12.82
CA LEU A 8 -13.37 -5.81 -12.09
C LEU A 8 -13.35 -6.00 -10.57
N ILE A 9 -13.86 -7.13 -10.06
CA ILE A 9 -13.88 -7.43 -8.62
C ILE A 9 -12.47 -7.63 -8.08
N ILE A 10 -11.63 -8.42 -8.75
CA ILE A 10 -10.29 -8.72 -8.24
C ILE A 10 -9.39 -7.48 -8.24
N GLU A 11 -9.60 -6.57 -9.20
CA GLU A 11 -8.78 -5.36 -9.36
C GLU A 11 -9.12 -4.24 -8.37
N ILE A 12 -10.19 -4.35 -7.59
CA ILE A 12 -10.54 -3.34 -6.58
C ILE A 12 -9.38 -3.12 -5.60
N ILE A 13 -8.77 -4.19 -5.08
CA ILE A 13 -7.69 -4.08 -4.09
C ILE A 13 -6.42 -3.46 -4.71
N PRO A 14 -5.89 -3.95 -5.84
CA PRO A 14 -4.76 -3.33 -6.55
C PRO A 14 -4.97 -1.85 -6.87
N ILE A 15 -6.16 -1.48 -7.38
CA ILE A 15 -6.49 -0.09 -7.72
C ILE A 15 -6.50 0.78 -6.46
N LEU A 16 -7.13 0.31 -5.37
CA LEU A 16 -7.11 1.04 -4.10
C LEU A 16 -5.69 1.23 -3.58
N MET A 17 -4.82 0.21 -3.66
CA MET A 17 -3.43 0.32 -3.25
C MET A 17 -2.67 1.34 -4.10
N TRP A 18 -2.92 1.39 -5.40
CA TRP A 18 -2.33 2.38 -6.31
C TRP A 18 -2.79 3.81 -5.99
N ILE A 19 -4.10 4.02 -5.76
CA ILE A 19 -4.67 5.31 -5.34
C ILE A 19 -4.07 5.76 -4.01
N VAL A 20 -4.04 4.87 -3.00
CA VAL A 20 -3.42 5.15 -1.69
C VAL A 20 -1.96 5.53 -1.87
N GLY A 21 -1.23 4.82 -2.74
CA GLY A 21 0.15 5.12 -3.06
C GLY A 21 0.32 6.55 -3.61
N GLY A 22 -0.44 6.91 -4.65
CA GLY A 22 -0.38 8.25 -5.26
C GLY A 22 -0.84 9.38 -4.33
N VAL A 23 -1.87 9.14 -3.50
CA VAL A 23 -2.29 10.10 -2.47
C VAL A 23 -1.17 10.33 -1.45
N CYS A 24 -0.53 9.26 -0.98
CA CYS A 24 0.58 9.37 -0.04
C CYS A 24 1.78 10.08 -0.67
N GLU A 25 2.11 9.82 -1.94
CA GLU A 25 3.19 10.52 -2.64
C GLU A 25 2.97 12.04 -2.67
N ASN A 26 1.77 12.46 -3.08
CA ASN A 26 1.38 13.87 -3.12
C ASN A 26 1.36 14.53 -1.73
N LYS A 27 1.00 13.77 -0.69
CA LYS A 27 0.93 14.27 0.70
C LYS A 27 2.26 14.23 1.43
N ALA A 28 3.24 13.47 0.97
CA ALA A 28 4.58 13.47 1.54
C ALA A 28 5.21 14.88 1.51
N LEU A 29 4.91 15.67 0.49
CA LEU A 29 5.42 17.04 0.31
C LEU A 29 4.69 18.08 1.18
N ASN A 30 3.52 17.75 1.74
CA ASN A 30 2.58 18.71 2.33
C ASN A 30 2.31 18.46 3.82
N PHE A 31 3.33 18.62 4.67
CA PHE A 31 3.22 18.43 6.12
C PHE A 31 2.20 19.35 6.82
N LYS A 32 1.94 20.55 6.28
CA LYS A 32 1.03 21.55 6.90
C LYS A 32 -0.44 21.12 6.87
N ASN A 33 -0.83 20.21 5.96
CA ASN A 33 -2.20 19.71 5.82
C ASN A 33 -2.26 18.21 6.10
N GLN A 34 -2.09 17.84 7.38
CA GLN A 34 -2.07 16.45 7.84
C GLN A 34 -3.45 15.75 7.77
N GLY A 35 -4.51 16.42 7.29
CA GLY A 35 -5.86 15.86 7.26
C GLY A 35 -5.98 14.53 6.50
N ILE A 36 -5.12 14.31 5.50
CA ILE A 36 -5.12 13.13 4.62
C ILE A 36 -3.67 12.63 4.45
N GLY A 37 -3.44 11.32 4.63
CA GLY A 37 -2.13 10.67 4.51
C GLY A 37 -1.95 9.52 5.49
N TYR A 38 -0.83 8.80 5.40
CA TYR A 38 -0.55 7.66 6.28
C TYR A 38 -0.23 8.11 7.72
N ARG A 39 -1.11 7.73 8.65
CA ARG A 39 -0.97 8.03 10.08
C ARG A 39 -0.62 6.76 10.84
N SER A 40 0.56 6.77 11.42
CA SER A 40 1.05 5.78 12.37
C SER A 40 1.57 6.50 13.60
N LYS A 41 1.71 5.78 14.72
CA LYS A 41 2.32 6.29 15.97
C LYS A 41 3.68 6.96 15.72
N PHE A 42 4.38 6.53 14.67
CA PHE A 42 5.71 7.01 14.29
C PHE A 42 5.72 8.07 13.17
N SER A 43 4.65 8.25 12.38
CA SER A 43 4.66 9.11 11.19
C SER A 43 4.25 10.56 11.44
N GLY A 44 3.54 10.86 12.54
CA GLY A 44 2.98 12.18 12.81
C GLY A 44 3.84 13.12 13.67
N LYS A 45 5.10 12.77 13.97
CA LYS A 45 5.88 13.46 15.01
C LYS A 45 6.58 14.73 14.51
N ASN A 46 7.05 14.74 13.26
CA ASN A 46 7.71 15.88 12.63
C ASN A 46 7.60 15.80 11.10
N LYS A 47 8.03 16.85 10.40
CA LYS A 47 7.99 16.89 8.91
C LYS A 47 8.74 15.73 8.27
N TYR A 48 9.90 15.37 8.80
CA TYR A 48 10.76 14.32 8.24
C TYR A 48 10.15 12.91 8.37
N THR A 49 9.56 12.60 9.51
CA THR A 49 8.85 11.33 9.76
C THR A 49 7.60 11.22 8.90
N TRP A 50 6.87 12.32 8.72
CA TRP A 50 5.71 12.38 7.84
C TRP A 50 6.07 12.13 6.38
N GLU A 51 7.07 12.85 5.87
CA GLU A 51 7.52 12.72 4.48
C GLU A 51 8.05 11.30 4.21
N TYR A 52 8.87 10.76 5.12
CA TYR A 52 9.39 9.41 4.98
C TYR A 52 8.28 8.35 5.00
N ALA A 53 7.34 8.43 5.94
CA ALA A 53 6.26 7.46 6.03
C ALA A 53 5.39 7.43 4.77
N ASN A 54 4.97 8.61 4.30
CA ASN A 54 4.12 8.73 3.13
C ASN A 54 4.86 8.31 1.84
N LYS A 55 6.15 8.65 1.68
CA LYS A 55 6.98 8.14 0.56
C LYS A 55 7.14 6.62 0.61
N MET A 56 7.29 6.03 1.79
CA MET A 56 7.39 4.58 1.94
C MET A 56 6.09 3.88 1.58
N VAL A 57 4.94 4.42 2.00
CA VAL A 57 3.63 3.90 1.59
C VAL A 57 3.44 4.04 0.09
N ALA A 58 3.78 5.20 -0.50
CA ALA A 58 3.72 5.41 -1.94
C ALA A 58 4.49 4.33 -2.71
N LYS A 59 5.73 4.09 -2.31
CA LYS A 59 6.60 3.10 -2.93
C LYS A 59 6.07 1.67 -2.76
N VAL A 60 5.68 1.29 -1.54
CA VAL A 60 5.26 -0.10 -1.25
C VAL A 60 3.86 -0.37 -1.82
N ALA A 61 2.87 0.47 -1.52
CA ALA A 61 1.49 0.27 -1.99
C ALA A 61 1.37 0.44 -3.50
N GLY A 62 2.04 1.45 -4.09
CA GLY A 62 2.07 1.66 -5.53
C GLY A 62 2.76 0.51 -6.28
N GLY A 63 3.91 0.05 -5.79
CA GLY A 63 4.63 -1.08 -6.39
C GLY A 63 3.88 -2.42 -6.27
N VAL A 64 3.39 -2.76 -5.07
CA VAL A 64 2.63 -4.00 -4.84
C VAL A 64 1.29 -3.97 -5.59
N GLY A 65 0.57 -2.84 -5.57
CA GLY A 65 -0.67 -2.68 -6.32
C GLY A 65 -0.48 -2.88 -7.81
N THR A 66 0.56 -2.28 -8.41
CA THR A 66 0.86 -2.45 -9.84
C THR A 66 1.20 -3.90 -10.19
N LEU A 67 1.99 -4.58 -9.33
CA LEU A 67 2.34 -5.98 -9.53
C LEU A 67 1.11 -6.90 -9.48
N LEU A 68 0.26 -6.72 -8.46
CA LEU A 68 -0.97 -7.50 -8.31
C LEU A 68 -1.92 -7.27 -9.48
N PHE A 69 -2.04 -6.03 -9.97
CA PHE A 69 -2.88 -5.71 -11.13
C PHE A 69 -2.50 -6.52 -12.37
N ILE A 70 -1.20 -6.62 -12.65
CA ILE A 70 -0.71 -7.39 -13.81
C ILE A 70 -0.92 -8.90 -13.59
N ILE A 71 -0.58 -9.41 -12.40
CA ILE A 71 -0.67 -10.85 -12.09
C ILE A 71 -2.12 -11.34 -12.10
N ASN A 72 -3.05 -10.58 -11.50
CA ASN A 72 -4.46 -10.94 -11.43
C ASN A 72 -5.08 -11.05 -12.82
N ALA A 73 -4.82 -10.06 -13.69
CA ALA A 73 -5.28 -10.08 -15.07
C ALA A 73 -4.79 -11.32 -15.83
N ILE A 74 -3.50 -11.67 -15.71
CA ILE A 74 -2.91 -12.85 -16.36
C ILE A 74 -3.56 -14.13 -15.84
N ILE A 75 -3.65 -14.30 -14.52
CA ILE A 75 -4.15 -15.54 -13.91
C ILE A 75 -5.64 -15.75 -14.23
N ILE A 76 -6.47 -14.72 -14.15
CA ILE A 76 -7.89 -14.82 -14.52
C ILE A 76 -8.06 -15.16 -15.99
N MET A 77 -7.25 -14.58 -16.89
CA MET A 77 -7.33 -14.90 -18.32
C MET A 77 -6.90 -16.33 -18.64
N MET A 78 -5.90 -16.88 -17.92
CA MET A 78 -5.38 -18.22 -18.16
C MET A 78 -6.23 -19.33 -17.52
N PHE A 79 -6.68 -19.12 -16.29
CA PHE A 79 -7.31 -20.16 -15.45
C PHE A 79 -8.79 -19.91 -15.16
N GLY A 80 -9.31 -18.76 -15.57
CA GLY A 80 -10.71 -18.41 -15.42
C GLY A 80 -11.16 -18.22 -13.97
N LEU A 81 -12.48 -18.31 -13.79
CA LEU A 81 -13.20 -17.96 -12.55
C LEU A 81 -12.83 -18.83 -11.34
N ALA A 82 -12.28 -20.03 -11.55
CA ALA A 82 -11.90 -20.94 -10.48
C ALA A 82 -10.81 -20.34 -9.56
N THR A 83 -10.02 -19.39 -10.08
CA THR A 83 -8.94 -18.73 -9.33
C THR A 83 -9.38 -17.52 -8.51
N LEU A 84 -10.64 -17.07 -8.64
CA LEU A 84 -11.09 -15.81 -8.03
C LEU A 84 -10.87 -15.77 -6.52
N ILE A 85 -11.28 -16.83 -5.82
CA ILE A 85 -11.22 -16.88 -4.35
C ILE A 85 -9.77 -16.86 -3.86
N ILE A 86 -8.88 -17.62 -4.52
CA ILE A 86 -7.47 -17.68 -4.12
C ILE A 86 -6.74 -16.36 -4.42
N LEU A 87 -7.06 -15.71 -5.54
CA LEU A 87 -6.51 -14.39 -5.88
C LEU A 87 -6.98 -13.32 -4.89
N LEU A 88 -8.25 -13.34 -4.47
CA LEU A 88 -8.75 -12.40 -3.46
C LEU A 88 -8.02 -12.58 -2.12
N ALA A 89 -7.78 -13.83 -1.70
CA ALA A 89 -7.01 -14.13 -0.50
C ALA A 89 -5.56 -13.62 -0.60
N ILE A 90 -4.92 -13.81 -1.76
CA ILE A 90 -3.56 -13.31 -2.03
C ILE A 90 -3.52 -11.78 -2.00
N ASN A 91 -4.47 -11.10 -2.65
CA ASN A 91 -4.55 -9.64 -2.64
C ASN A 91 -4.68 -9.07 -1.21
N LEU A 92 -5.55 -9.65 -0.40
CA LEU A 92 -5.72 -9.26 1.01
C LEU A 92 -4.44 -9.49 1.82
N LEU A 93 -3.80 -10.65 1.64
CA LEU A 93 -2.55 -10.98 2.31
C LEU A 93 -1.42 -10.01 1.92
N CYS A 94 -1.27 -9.70 0.63
CA CYS A 94 -0.28 -8.75 0.14
C CYS A 94 -0.54 -7.33 0.66
N GLY A 95 -1.80 -6.89 0.71
CA GLY A 95 -2.18 -5.62 1.31
C GLY A 95 -1.81 -5.54 2.79
N PHE A 96 -2.08 -6.61 3.55
CA PHE A 96 -1.71 -6.69 4.96
C PHE A 96 -0.18 -6.67 5.16
N LEU A 97 0.56 -7.46 4.37
CA LEU A 97 2.02 -7.49 4.40
C LEU A 97 2.63 -6.12 4.04
N ALA A 98 2.05 -5.40 3.08
CA ALA A 98 2.49 -4.04 2.72
C ALA A 98 2.44 -3.09 3.93
N ILE A 99 1.35 -3.12 4.71
CA ILE A 99 1.21 -2.32 5.93
C ILE A 99 2.27 -2.73 6.96
N LEU A 100 2.47 -4.03 7.18
CA LEU A 100 3.47 -4.52 8.13
C LEU A 100 4.90 -4.12 7.73
N ILE A 101 5.24 -4.16 6.44
CA ILE A 101 6.54 -3.72 5.94
C ILE A 101 6.76 -2.24 6.23
N VAL A 102 5.76 -1.40 5.95
CA VAL A 102 5.81 0.05 6.24
C VAL A 102 6.03 0.29 7.74
N GLU A 103 5.23 -0.33 8.61
CA GLU A 103 5.35 -0.18 10.07
C GLU A 103 6.72 -0.66 10.59
N LYS A 104 7.20 -1.81 10.09
CA LYS A 104 8.52 -2.33 10.46
C LYS A 104 9.64 -1.41 10.03
N SER A 105 9.57 -0.84 8.82
CA SER A 105 10.53 0.15 8.33
C SER A 105 10.50 1.43 9.15
N LEU A 106 9.32 1.92 9.54
CA LEU A 106 9.18 3.08 10.42
C LEU A 106 9.78 2.82 11.80
N LYS A 107 9.45 1.69 12.44
CA LYS A 107 9.95 1.31 13.76
C LYS A 107 11.48 1.07 13.78
N LYS A 108 12.05 0.62 12.66
CA LYS A 108 13.50 0.45 12.50
C LYS A 108 14.22 1.79 12.39
N LYS A 109 13.64 2.75 11.65
CA LYS A 109 14.28 4.04 11.38
C LYS A 109 14.07 5.06 12.50
N PHE A 110 12.90 5.04 13.16
CA PHE A 110 12.51 6.05 14.13
C PHE A 110 12.20 5.46 15.51
N ASP A 111 12.45 6.25 16.55
CA ASP A 111 11.99 5.98 17.92
C ASP A 111 10.56 6.50 18.16
N SER A 112 10.02 6.23 19.36
CA SER A 112 8.68 6.68 19.75
C SER A 112 8.53 8.21 19.83
N SER A 113 9.65 8.95 19.87
CA SER A 113 9.70 10.41 19.84
C SER A 113 9.80 10.99 18.42
N GLY A 114 10.01 10.14 17.40
CA GLY A 114 10.21 10.55 16.01
C GLY A 114 11.63 10.99 15.67
N LYS A 115 12.61 10.69 16.54
CA LYS A 115 14.04 10.86 16.24
C LYS A 115 14.56 9.63 15.51
N ILE A 116 15.60 9.83 14.69
CA ILE A 116 16.29 8.73 14.02
C ILE A 116 16.98 7.89 15.10
N LYS A 117 16.76 6.58 15.06
CA LYS A 117 17.57 5.66 15.86
C LYS A 117 18.96 5.60 15.24
N ASN A 118 19.93 6.21 15.89
CA ASN A 118 21.33 5.90 15.61
C ASN A 118 21.57 4.49 16.17
N ASN A 119 21.86 3.56 15.27
CA ASN A 119 22.39 2.23 15.62
C ASN A 119 23.79 2.38 16.20
#